data_AF-A0A657AN45-F1
#
_entry.id   AF-A0A657AN45-F1
#
_cell.length_a   1.000
_cell.length_b   1.000
_cell.length_c   1.000
_cell.angle_alpha   90.00
_cell.angle_beta   90.00
_cell.angle_gamma   90.00
#
_symmetry.space_group_name_H-M   'P 1'
#
loop_
_entity.id
_entity.type
_entity.pdbx_description
1 polymer ?
#
loop_
_entity_poly.entity_id
_entity_poly.type
_entity_poly.pdbx_seq_one_letter_code
_entity_poly.pdbx_strand_id
1 'polypeptide(L)'
;MEVFADYQLTLLIVGLTGLLLLTQILVSDAASIKLKHTPGYPVEADHARFLFRASRTYSNTNETIAVFILFALFAVYSGADASYIDAFSVTYFAGRVMHMLCYYANI
;
A
#
# COMPACT_ATOMS: atom_id res chain seq x y z
N MET A 1 19.94 -20.46 0.88
CA MET A 1 19.93 -19.36 -0.11
C MET A 1 19.10 -19.72 -1.36
N GLU A 2 18.88 -21.01 -1.67
CA GLU A 2 18.03 -21.44 -2.80
C GLU A 2 16.53 -21.18 -2.63
N VAL A 3 16.01 -21.18 -1.39
CA VAL A 3 14.57 -20.99 -1.11
C VAL A 3 14.01 -19.69 -1.69
N PHE A 4 14.82 -18.63 -1.83
CA PHE A 4 14.34 -17.34 -2.33
C PHE A 4 14.56 -17.12 -3.83
N ALA A 5 15.22 -18.05 -4.52
CA ALA A 5 15.51 -17.91 -5.94
C ALA A 5 14.23 -17.78 -6.77
N ASP A 6 13.19 -18.53 -6.39
CA ASP A 6 11.92 -18.56 -7.12
C ASP A 6 10.96 -17.42 -6.70
N TYR A 7 11.18 -16.76 -5.55
CA TYR A 7 10.27 -15.72 -5.02
C TYR A 7 10.79 -14.29 -5.17
N GLN A 8 11.77 -14.05 -6.06
CA GLN A 8 12.37 -12.73 -6.23
C GLN A 8 11.34 -11.64 -6.57
N LEU A 9 10.36 -11.96 -7.41
CA LEU A 9 9.31 -11.01 -7.78
C LEU A 9 8.39 -10.72 -6.59
N THR A 10 7.91 -11.73 -5.88
CA THR A 10 7.15 -11.54 -4.63
C THR A 10 7.91 -10.65 -3.63
N LEU A 11 9.21 -10.91 -3.40
CA LEU A 11 10.03 -10.10 -2.49
C LEU A 11 10.20 -8.65 -2.98
N LEU A 12 10.39 -8.45 -4.28
CA LEU A 12 10.39 -7.12 -4.90
C LEU A 12 9.06 -6.41 -4.65
N ILE A 13 7.93 -7.09 -4.84
CA ILE A 13 6.60 -6.52 -4.64
C ILE A 13 6.35 -6.15 -3.17
N VAL A 14 6.83 -6.94 -2.21
CA VAL A 14 6.81 -6.57 -0.78
C VAL A 14 7.55 -5.26 -0.55
N GLY A 15 8.75 -5.12 -1.12
CA GLY A 15 9.54 -3.88 -1.05
C GLY A 15 8.83 -2.69 -1.71
N LEU A 16 8.29 -2.87 -2.92
CA LEU A 16 7.55 -1.83 -3.65
C LEU A 16 6.26 -1.43 -2.93
N THR A 17 5.58 -2.36 -2.25
CA THR A 17 4.42 -2.05 -1.41
C THR A 17 4.82 -1.18 -0.23
N GLY A 18 5.96 -1.45 0.41
CA GLY A 18 6.51 -0.59 1.46
C GLY A 18 6.82 0.83 0.95
N LEU A 19 7.45 0.93 -0.23
CA LEU A 19 7.71 2.22 -0.89
C LEU A 19 6.42 2.96 -1.27
N LEU A 20 5.39 2.23 -1.72
CA LEU A 20 4.07 2.80 -2.03
C LEU A 20 3.42 3.38 -0.78
N LEU A 21 3.41 2.65 0.35
CA LEU A 21 2.85 3.14 1.60
C LEU A 21 3.60 4.39 2.10
N LEU A 22 4.94 4.37 2.06
CA LEU A 22 5.74 5.55 2.39
C LEU A 22 5.38 6.74 1.50
N THR A 23 5.23 6.52 0.20
CA THR A 23 4.83 7.56 -0.76
C THR A 23 3.45 8.14 -0.41
N GLN A 24 2.47 7.28 -0.08
CA GLN A 24 1.12 7.72 0.31
C GLN A 24 1.13 8.57 1.59
N ILE A 25 1.98 8.21 2.56
CA ILE A 25 2.18 9.00 3.79
C ILE A 25 2.78 10.36 3.45
N LEU A 26 3.85 10.42 2.66
CA LEU A 26 4.50 11.67 2.25
C LEU A 26 3.54 12.60 1.48
N VAL A 27 2.67 12.06 0.63
CA VAL A 27 1.63 12.84 -0.07
C VAL A 27 0.63 13.43 0.93
N SER A 28 0.18 12.64 1.90
CA SER A 28 -0.72 13.10 2.96
C SER A 28 -0.07 14.19 3.82
N ASP A 29 1.19 14.04 4.18
CA ASP A 29 1.95 15.01 4.96
C ASP A 29 2.14 16.33 4.19
N ALA A 30 2.52 16.26 2.92
CA ALA A 30 2.65 17.43 2.07
C ALA A 30 1.31 18.19 1.94
N ALA A 31 0.19 17.47 1.78
CA ALA A 31 -1.14 18.07 1.74
C ALA A 31 -1.52 18.73 3.08
N SER A 32 -1.21 18.08 4.19
CA SER A 32 -1.46 18.56 5.55
C SER A 32 -0.70 19.85 5.84
N ILE A 33 0.60 19.87 5.53
CA ILE A 33 1.48 21.04 5.69
C ILE A 33 0.99 22.21 4.82
N LYS A 34 0.63 21.95 3.56
CA LYS A 34 0.12 23.00 2.64
C LYS A 34 -1.14 23.66 3.17
N LEU A 35 -2.00 22.91 3.85
CA LEU A 35 -3.25 23.40 4.44
C LEU A 35 -3.07 23.94 5.87
N LYS A 36 -1.85 23.92 6.42
CA LYS A 36 -1.56 24.25 7.82
C LYS A 36 -2.46 23.46 8.79
N HIS A 37 -2.78 22.21 8.43
CA HIS A 37 -3.59 21.34 9.26
C HIS A 37 -2.84 21.03 10.56
N THR A 38 -3.51 21.18 11.69
CA THR A 38 -2.90 20.95 13.01
C THR A 38 -2.61 19.46 13.19
N PRO A 39 -1.36 19.05 13.47
CA PRO A 39 -1.04 17.65 13.71
C PRO A 39 -1.89 17.06 14.86
N GLY A 40 -2.34 15.82 14.68
CA GLY A 40 -3.18 15.13 15.66
C GLY A 40 -4.66 15.53 15.65
N TYR A 41 -5.04 16.61 14.96
CA TYR A 41 -6.45 16.94 14.77
C TYR A 41 -7.07 16.00 13.72
N PRO A 42 -8.34 15.60 13.90
CA PRO A 42 -9.04 14.79 12.92
C PRO A 42 -9.13 15.53 11.59
N VAL A 43 -8.92 14.81 10.49
CA VAL A 43 -9.19 15.33 9.15
C VAL A 43 -10.71 15.29 8.94
N GLU A 44 -11.28 16.39 8.48
CA GLU A 44 -12.71 16.48 8.17
C GLU A 44 -13.12 15.40 7.16
N ALA A 45 -14.23 14.72 7.43
CA ALA A 45 -14.72 13.60 6.62
C ALA A 45 -15.46 14.07 5.36
N ASP A 46 -14.73 14.74 4.47
CA ASP A 46 -15.25 15.26 3.21
C ASP A 46 -14.45 14.73 2.01
N HIS A 47 -15.12 13.91 1.17
CA HIS A 47 -14.51 13.32 -0.01
C HIS A 47 -14.10 14.36 -1.06
N ALA A 48 -14.69 15.55 -1.08
CA ALA A 48 -14.25 16.64 -1.95
C ALA A 48 -12.85 17.16 -1.57
N ARG A 49 -12.45 17.03 -0.30
CA ARG A 49 -11.15 17.49 0.20
C ARG A 49 -10.05 16.50 -0.10
N PHE A 50 -9.02 16.96 -0.83
CA PHE A 50 -7.86 16.13 -1.15
C PHE A 50 -7.13 15.58 0.09
N LEU A 51 -7.01 16.36 1.18
CA LEU A 51 -6.37 15.88 2.41
C LEU A 51 -7.09 14.69 3.02
N PHE A 52 -8.42 14.68 3.02
CA PHE A 52 -9.21 13.53 3.47
C PHE A 52 -8.97 12.32 2.57
N ARG A 53 -8.95 12.53 1.25
CA ARG A 53 -8.66 11.46 0.31
C ARG A 53 -7.25 10.89 0.50
N ALA A 54 -6.25 11.75 0.60
CA ALA A 54 -4.87 11.36 0.85
C ALA A 54 -4.71 10.58 2.17
N SER A 55 -5.37 11.01 3.24
CA SER A 55 -5.28 10.33 4.53
C SER A 55 -5.97 8.97 4.54
N ARG A 56 -7.12 8.84 3.88
CA ARG A 56 -7.81 7.56 3.70
C ARG A 56 -7.05 6.59 2.80
N THR A 57 -6.35 7.07 1.78
CA THR A 57 -5.56 6.20 0.89
C THR A 57 -4.47 5.43 1.64
N TYR A 58 -3.61 6.11 2.42
CA TYR A 58 -2.57 5.40 3.19
C TYR A 58 -3.18 4.56 4.31
N SER A 59 -4.24 5.04 4.96
CA SER A 59 -4.93 4.30 6.03
C SER A 59 -5.49 2.98 5.51
N ASN A 60 -6.09 2.98 4.31
CA ASN A 60 -6.64 1.77 3.70
C ASN A 60 -5.55 0.76 3.32
N THR A 61 -4.43 1.22 2.76
CA THR A 61 -3.27 0.34 2.52
C THR A 61 -2.74 -0.24 3.84
N ASN A 62 -2.68 0.57 4.90
CA ASN A 62 -2.20 0.16 6.22
C ASN A 62 -3.13 -0.87 6.90
N GLU A 63 -4.44 -0.77 6.69
CA GLU A 63 -5.43 -1.76 7.17
C GLU A 63 -5.20 -3.15 6.54
N THR A 64 -4.67 -3.23 5.32
CA THR A 64 -4.50 -4.51 4.60
C THR A 64 -3.05 -5.01 4.50
N ILE A 65 -2.05 -4.16 4.76
CA ILE A 65 -0.63 -4.52 4.56
C ILE A 65 -0.19 -5.70 5.44
N ALA A 66 -0.65 -5.76 6.69
CA ALA A 66 -0.32 -6.87 7.59
C ALA A 66 -0.87 -8.20 7.06
N VAL A 67 -2.08 -8.20 6.51
CA VAL A 67 -2.70 -9.38 5.90
C VAL A 67 -1.88 -9.86 4.71
N PHE A 68 -1.49 -8.94 3.82
CA PHE A 68 -0.63 -9.26 2.69
C PHE A 68 0.71 -9.85 3.12
N ILE A 69 1.40 -9.23 4.09
CA ILE A 69 2.70 -9.70 4.58
C ILE A 69 2.57 -11.10 5.21
N LEU A 70 1.55 -11.34 6.03
CA LEU A 70 1.35 -12.64 6.67
C LEU A 70 1.17 -13.76 5.63
N PHE A 71 0.35 -13.53 4.60
CA PHE A 71 0.16 -14.52 3.54
C PHE A 71 1.39 -14.68 2.64
N ALA A 72 2.09 -13.60 2.31
CA ALA A 72 3.31 -13.67 1.52
C ALA A 72 4.40 -14.48 2.24
N LEU A 73 4.61 -14.23 3.54
CA LEU A 73 5.55 -14.98 4.36
C LEU A 73 5.12 -16.45 4.47
N PHE A 74 3.86 -16.71 4.81
CA PHE A 74 3.34 -18.08 4.90
C PHE A 74 3.58 -18.86 3.60
N ALA A 75 3.27 -18.27 2.45
CA ALA A 75 3.38 -18.95 1.16
C ALA A 75 4.85 -19.23 0.78
N VAL A 76 5.74 -18.25 0.96
CA VAL A 76 7.19 -18.39 0.71
C VAL A 76 7.81 -19.47 1.61
N TYR A 77 7.52 -19.43 2.92
CA TYR A 77 8.09 -20.39 3.87
C TYR A 77 7.45 -21.78 3.81
N SER A 78 6.25 -21.90 3.25
CA SER A 78 5.61 -23.20 3.00
C SER A 78 6.08 -23.86 1.69
N GLY A 79 6.87 -23.17 0.87
CA GLY A 79 7.31 -23.70 -0.43
C GLY A 79 6.17 -23.80 -1.44
N ALA A 80 5.20 -22.88 -1.40
CA ALA A 80 4.09 -22.88 -2.34
C ALA A 80 4.55 -22.53 -3.77
N ASP A 81 3.77 -22.88 -4.79
CA ASP A 81 4.13 -22.58 -6.18
C ASP A 81 4.30 -21.07 -6.41
N ALA A 82 5.51 -20.69 -6.85
CA ALA A 82 5.94 -19.31 -6.99
C ALA A 82 5.11 -18.52 -8.00
N SER A 83 4.61 -19.16 -9.06
CA SER A 83 3.84 -18.51 -10.13
C SER A 83 2.55 -17.91 -9.58
N TYR A 84 1.87 -18.64 -8.67
CA TYR A 84 0.65 -18.15 -8.03
C TYR A 84 0.95 -17.03 -7.03
N ILE A 85 2.00 -17.16 -6.23
CA ILE A 85 2.36 -16.15 -5.22
C ILE A 85 2.75 -14.84 -5.90
N ASP A 86 3.51 -14.92 -7.00
CA ASP A 86 3.87 -13.76 -7.81
C ASP A 86 2.62 -13.09 -8.40
N ALA A 87 1.71 -13.86 -9.00
CA ALA A 87 0.47 -13.33 -9.55
C ALA A 87 -0.40 -12.63 -8.47
N PHE A 88 -0.54 -13.22 -7.29
CA PHE A 88 -1.29 -12.62 -6.18
C PHE A 88 -0.59 -11.38 -5.62
N SER A 89 0.73 -11.40 -5.49
CA SER A 89 1.52 -10.26 -5.02
C SER A 89 1.38 -9.08 -5.99
N VAL A 90 1.59 -9.31 -7.28
CA VAL A 90 1.41 -8.28 -8.32
C VAL A 90 -0.01 -7.74 -8.33
N THR A 91 -1.03 -8.61 -8.21
CA THR A 91 -2.44 -8.20 -8.16
C THR A 91 -2.72 -7.30 -6.96
N TYR A 92 -2.22 -7.67 -5.78
CA TYR A 92 -2.35 -6.84 -4.58
C TYR A 92 -1.71 -5.46 -4.80
N PHE A 93 -0.46 -5.41 -5.24
CA PHE A 93 0.25 -4.15 -5.47
C PHE A 93 -0.42 -3.27 -6.52
N ALA A 94 -0.75 -3.83 -7.70
CA ALA A 94 -1.44 -3.13 -8.76
C ALA A 94 -2.80 -2.59 -8.28
N GLY A 95 -3.54 -3.39 -7.51
CA GLY A 95 -4.80 -2.96 -6.89
C GLY A 95 -4.60 -1.76 -5.95
N ARG A 96 -3.55 -1.74 -5.13
CA ARG A 96 -3.24 -0.60 -4.24
C ARG A 96 -2.84 0.66 -5.01
N VAL A 97 -2.08 0.51 -6.10
CA VAL A 97 -1.74 1.62 -6.99
C VAL A 97 -2.99 2.19 -7.65
N MET A 98 -3.84 1.34 -8.25
CA MET A 98 -5.06 1.79 -8.92
C MET A 98 -6.05 2.42 -7.94
N HIS A 99 -6.22 1.83 -6.76
CA HIS A 99 -7.02 2.40 -5.68
C HIS A 99 -6.53 3.79 -5.30
N MET A 100 -5.21 3.97 -5.07
CA MET A 100 -4.62 5.28 -4.78
C MET A 100 -4.91 6.31 -5.88
N LEU A 101 -4.74 5.93 -7.15
CA LEU A 101 -4.98 6.83 -8.28
C LEU A 101 -6.45 7.27 -8.36
N CYS A 102 -7.40 6.33 -8.22
CA CYS A 102 -8.84 6.65 -8.21
C CYS A 102 -9.20 7.57 -7.05
N TYR A 103 -8.72 7.24 -5.85
CA TYR A 103 -8.97 8.05 -4.65
C TYR A 103 -8.39 9.46 -4.80
N TYR A 104 -7.18 9.62 -5.36
CA TYR A 104 -6.59 10.94 -5.58
C TYR A 104 -7.35 11.75 -6.63
N ALA A 105 -7.77 11.09 -7.72
CA ALA A 105 -8.54 11.67 -8.80
C ALA A 105 -10.00 11.99 -8.43
N ASN A 106 -10.47 11.54 -7.26
CA ASN A 106 -11.86 11.67 -6.83
C ASN A 106 -12.85 10.99 -7.79
N ILE A 107 -12.51 9.77 -8.20
CA ILE A 107 -13.31 8.90 -9.07
C ILE A 107 -13.80 7.70 -8.27
#